data_AF-A0A927QB98-F1
#
_entry.id   AF-A0A927QB98-F1
#
_cell.length_a   1.000
_cell.length_b   1.000
_cell.length_c   1.000
_cell.angle_alpha   90.00
_cell.angle_beta   90.00
_cell.angle_gamma   90.00
#
_symmetry.space_group_name_H-M   'P 1'
#
loop_
_entity.id
_entity.type
_entity.pdbx_description
1 polymer ?
#
loop_
_entity_poly.entity_id
_entity_poly.type
_entity_poly.pdbx_seq_one_letter_code
_entity_poly.pdbx_strand_id
1 'polypeptide(L)'
;MRRGVSPSTTIAGLVLASLLAGCAGTAPQSTLTRGWDRIDGAFVSHDTLYLLGRDRDYALEPAAFAAYRALMDGPLRQQVVCTEMRGDLFLERDAAGQPGSRFDGSYSLLLRADAVSPALATQYRLQAIDIDPADPRPAPALWYRFDRRACGLDEGKARYYAVSFSSRGQALRLDDRDTLLATARSERPLALALSVYSDRRARRHPLRTVAALLQAPVLLVGWMTVDQI
;
A
#
# COMPACT_ATOMS: atom_id res chain seq x y z
N MET A 1 29.93 26.80 -71.74
CA MET A 1 29.70 25.40 -71.35
C MET A 1 29.74 25.28 -69.83
N ARG A 2 28.68 24.66 -69.30
CA ARG A 2 28.33 24.26 -67.92
C ARG A 2 29.44 24.34 -66.83
N ARG A 3 29.14 25.02 -65.73
CA ARG A 3 29.66 24.66 -64.39
C ARG A 3 28.50 24.08 -63.58
N GLY A 4 28.66 22.83 -63.18
CA GLY A 4 27.66 22.03 -62.49
C GLY A 4 27.42 22.52 -61.07
N VAL A 5 26.15 22.62 -60.71
CA VAL A 5 25.70 22.73 -59.32
C VAL A 5 25.75 21.32 -58.73
N SER A 6 26.59 21.13 -57.72
CA SER A 6 26.72 19.87 -56.99
C SER A 6 25.54 19.72 -56.01
N PRO A 7 24.74 18.65 -56.05
CA PRO A 7 23.53 18.48 -55.24
C PRO A 7 23.81 17.89 -53.84
N SER A 8 25.00 18.11 -53.27
CA SER A 8 25.46 17.35 -52.10
C SER A 8 25.23 18.01 -50.74
N THR A 9 24.71 19.25 -50.70
CA THR A 9 24.59 20.02 -49.44
C THR A 9 23.23 19.94 -48.76
N THR A 10 22.20 19.36 -49.40
CA THR A 10 20.84 19.33 -48.82
C THR A 10 20.52 18.03 -48.08
N ILE A 11 21.28 16.95 -48.29
CA ILE A 11 21.00 15.63 -47.70
C ILE A 11 21.63 15.49 -46.29
N ALA A 12 22.73 16.19 -46.00
CA ALA A 12 23.39 16.10 -44.70
C ALA A 12 22.58 16.72 -43.54
N GLY A 13 21.74 17.71 -43.80
CA GLY A 13 20.90 18.35 -42.77
C GLY A 13 19.67 17.52 -42.36
N LEU A 14 19.09 16.77 -43.30
CA LEU A 14 17.90 15.95 -43.05
C LEU A 14 18.24 14.67 -42.26
N VAL A 15 19.43 14.09 -42.47
CA VAL A 15 19.87 12.88 -41.76
C VAL A 15 20.18 13.17 -40.28
N LEU A 16 20.78 14.34 -39.97
CA LEU A 16 21.05 14.73 -38.58
C LEU A 16 19.76 15.03 -37.79
N ALA A 17 18.74 15.60 -38.43
CA ALA A 17 17.45 15.87 -37.78
C ALA A 17 16.68 14.57 -37.45
N SER A 18 16.75 13.55 -38.31
CA SER A 18 16.15 12.23 -38.04
C SER A 18 16.91 11.40 -36.99
N LEU A 19 18.22 11.63 -36.81
CA LEU A 19 19.01 10.96 -35.76
C LEU A 19 18.81 11.60 -34.37
N LEU A 20 18.56 12.91 -34.29
CA LEU A 20 18.28 13.60 -33.02
C LEU A 20 16.82 13.48 -32.56
N ALA A 21 15.88 13.19 -33.46
CA ALA A 21 14.49 12.89 -33.10
C ALA A 21 14.31 11.52 -32.42
N GLY A 22 15.30 10.62 -32.52
CA GLY A 22 15.30 9.30 -31.87
C GLY A 22 15.73 9.30 -30.40
N CYS A 23 16.29 10.40 -29.89
CA CYS A 23 16.78 10.52 -28.52
C CYS A 23 15.87 11.32 -27.59
N ALA A 24 14.70 11.76 -28.06
CA ALA A 24 13.62 12.23 -27.20
C ALA A 24 12.77 11.03 -26.73
N GLY A 25 13.44 10.03 -26.13
CA GLY A 25 12.75 9.07 -25.30
C GLY A 25 12.18 9.83 -24.12
N THR A 26 10.92 10.26 -24.24
CA THR A 26 10.18 10.79 -23.09
C THR A 26 10.32 9.76 -21.99
N ALA A 27 11.01 10.13 -20.90
CA ALA A 27 11.11 9.28 -19.73
C ALA A 27 9.69 8.79 -19.42
N PRO A 28 9.48 7.47 -19.20
CA PRO A 28 8.15 6.95 -18.99
C PRO A 28 7.49 7.75 -17.87
N GLN A 29 6.45 8.52 -18.21
CA GLN A 29 5.75 9.33 -17.22
C GLN A 29 5.01 8.36 -16.31
N SER A 30 5.48 8.27 -15.07
CA SER A 30 4.75 7.59 -14.01
C SER A 30 3.38 8.24 -13.84
N THR A 31 2.36 7.41 -13.83
CA THR A 31 1.00 7.82 -13.55
C THR A 31 0.64 7.36 -12.14
N LEU A 32 0.24 8.30 -11.29
CA LEU A 32 -0.35 8.02 -9.98
C LEU A 32 -1.86 7.85 -10.16
N THR A 33 -2.36 6.67 -9.81
CA THR A 33 -3.80 6.40 -9.70
C THR A 33 -4.12 6.09 -8.25
N ARG A 34 -5.12 6.74 -7.66
CA ARG A 34 -5.60 6.43 -6.31
C ARG A 34 -6.91 5.65 -6.42
N GLY A 35 -7.09 4.67 -5.53
CA GLY A 35 -8.30 3.87 -5.48
C GLY A 35 -8.34 3.02 -4.22
N TRP A 36 -9.20 2.00 -4.27
CA TRP A 36 -9.39 1.05 -3.18
C TRP A 36 -9.28 -0.37 -3.73
N ASP A 37 -8.59 -1.25 -3.01
CA ASP A 37 -8.68 -2.70 -3.20
C ASP A 37 -9.45 -3.31 -2.02
N ARG A 38 -10.10 -4.44 -2.25
CA ARG A 38 -10.83 -5.19 -1.22
C ARG A 38 -10.02 -6.41 -0.81
N ILE A 39 -9.64 -6.49 0.46
CA ILE A 39 -8.94 -7.63 1.04
C ILE A 39 -9.96 -8.57 1.68
N ASP A 40 -10.09 -9.77 1.11
CA ASP A 40 -11.08 -10.77 1.49
C ASP A 40 -10.55 -11.78 2.54
N GLY A 41 -9.23 -11.81 2.76
CA GLY A 41 -8.60 -12.68 3.75
C GLY A 41 -7.13 -12.38 3.97
N ALA A 42 -6.56 -12.95 5.05
CA ALA A 42 -5.15 -12.79 5.38
C ALA A 42 -4.62 -14.00 6.16
N PHE A 43 -3.36 -14.38 5.91
CA PHE A 43 -2.69 -15.46 6.63
C PHE A 43 -1.18 -15.26 6.69
N VAL A 44 -0.51 -15.98 7.60
CA VAL A 44 0.95 -16.01 7.66
C VAL A 44 1.47 -17.37 7.22
N SER A 45 2.56 -17.35 6.44
CA SER A 45 3.28 -18.53 5.97
C SER A 45 4.76 -18.20 5.89
N HIS A 46 5.62 -19.01 6.54
CA HIS A 46 7.08 -18.82 6.55
C HIS A 46 7.45 -17.36 6.86
N ASP A 47 6.89 -16.83 7.94
CA ASP A 47 7.04 -15.44 8.40
C ASP A 47 6.51 -14.35 7.43
N THR A 48 5.97 -14.70 6.27
CA THR A 48 5.38 -13.74 5.33
C THR A 48 3.90 -13.56 5.62
N LEU A 49 3.45 -12.30 5.73
CA LEU A 49 2.02 -11.98 5.77
C LEU A 49 1.48 -11.91 4.34
N TYR A 50 0.50 -12.74 4.05
CA TYR A 50 -0.22 -12.73 2.79
C TYR A 50 -1.59 -12.07 2.96
N LEU A 51 -1.93 -11.18 2.04
CA LEU A 51 -3.25 -10.56 1.91
C LEU A 51 -3.90 -11.02 0.62
N LEU A 52 -5.13 -11.45 0.73
CA LEU A 52 -5.93 -11.98 -0.37
C LEU A 52 -6.82 -10.86 -0.91
N GLY A 53 -6.28 -10.03 -1.79
CA GLY A 53 -7.02 -8.93 -2.42
C GLY A 53 -7.87 -9.39 -3.59
N ARG A 54 -8.89 -8.61 -3.97
CA ARG A 54 -9.84 -8.96 -5.03
C ARG A 54 -9.16 -9.07 -6.40
N ASP A 55 -8.32 -8.08 -6.72
CA ASP A 55 -7.66 -8.01 -8.02
C ASP A 55 -6.25 -8.61 -8.00
N ARG A 56 -5.58 -8.55 -6.85
CA ARG A 56 -4.21 -9.04 -6.64
C ARG A 56 -4.00 -9.45 -5.20
N ASP A 57 -3.04 -10.32 -4.97
CA ASP A 57 -2.62 -10.70 -3.63
C ASP A 57 -1.32 -9.96 -3.28
N TYR A 58 -1.05 -9.85 -1.98
CA TYR A 58 0.13 -9.13 -1.48
C TYR A 58 0.89 -10.01 -0.50
N ALA A 59 2.22 -10.02 -0.63
CA ALA A 59 3.12 -10.63 0.35
C ALA A 59 3.93 -9.51 1.02
N LEU A 60 3.86 -9.43 2.35
CA LEU A 60 4.58 -8.43 3.15
C LEU A 60 5.59 -9.10 4.06
N GLU A 61 6.71 -8.42 4.27
CA GLU A 61 7.76 -8.88 5.18
C GLU A 61 7.27 -8.99 6.64
N PRO A 62 7.77 -9.98 7.41
CA PRO A 62 7.31 -10.34 8.76
C PRO A 62 7.40 -9.24 9.82
N ALA A 63 8.48 -8.44 9.77
CA ALA A 63 8.98 -7.74 10.95
C ALA A 63 7.97 -6.71 11.48
N ALA A 64 7.31 -5.97 10.59
CA ALA A 64 6.30 -5.00 10.98
C ALA A 64 5.02 -5.68 11.49
N PHE A 65 4.72 -6.89 11.00
CA PHE A 65 3.55 -7.64 11.40
C PHE A 65 3.68 -8.25 12.80
N ALA A 66 4.88 -8.68 13.18
CA ALA A 66 5.13 -9.19 14.53
C ALA A 66 4.84 -8.13 15.61
N ALA A 67 5.21 -6.87 15.38
CA ALA A 67 4.92 -5.76 16.30
C ALA A 67 3.42 -5.41 16.34
N TYR A 68 2.75 -5.43 15.20
CA TYR A 68 1.29 -5.31 15.12
C TYR A 68 0.59 -6.42 15.91
N ARG A 69 1.00 -7.67 15.72
CA ARG A 69 0.47 -8.83 16.45
C ARG A 69 0.66 -8.71 17.95
N ALA A 70 1.84 -8.30 18.41
CA ALA A 70 2.09 -8.11 19.84
C ALA A 70 1.10 -7.13 20.49
N LEU A 71 0.66 -6.11 19.75
CA LEU A 71 -0.36 -5.16 20.21
C LEU A 71 -1.76 -5.78 20.19
N MET A 72 -2.15 -6.45 19.10
CA MET A 72 -3.49 -7.01 18.91
C MET A 72 -3.74 -8.29 19.72
N ASP A 73 -2.71 -9.06 20.02
CA ASP A 73 -2.76 -10.22 20.92
C ASP A 73 -2.61 -9.79 22.40
N GLY A 74 -2.33 -8.50 22.64
CA GLY A 74 -2.07 -7.92 23.94
C GLY A 74 -3.27 -7.18 24.57
N PRO A 75 -3.06 -6.57 25.76
CA PRO A 75 -4.11 -5.87 26.51
C PRO A 75 -4.61 -4.60 25.82
N LEU A 76 -3.87 -4.07 24.83
CA LEU A 76 -4.24 -2.85 24.10
C LEU A 76 -5.30 -3.09 23.03
N ARG A 77 -5.57 -4.34 22.65
CA ARG A 77 -6.58 -4.70 21.64
C ARG A 77 -7.92 -4.03 21.88
N GLN A 78 -8.40 -4.04 23.12
CA GLN A 78 -9.72 -3.50 23.47
C GLN A 78 -9.80 -1.97 23.39
N GLN A 79 -8.64 -1.30 23.31
CA GLN A 79 -8.57 0.16 23.25
C GLN A 79 -8.43 0.69 21.82
N VAL A 80 -8.28 -0.20 20.84
CA VAL A 80 -8.26 0.13 19.43
C VAL A 80 -9.67 0.56 19.02
N VAL A 81 -9.81 1.82 18.62
CA VAL A 81 -11.07 2.40 18.14
C VAL A 81 -11.12 2.49 16.62
N CYS A 82 -9.96 2.53 15.96
CA CYS A 82 -9.92 2.56 14.51
C CYS A 82 -8.69 1.87 13.94
N THR A 83 -8.82 1.25 12.77
CA THR A 83 -7.75 0.55 12.05
C THR A 83 -7.76 0.88 10.57
N GLU A 84 -6.68 1.39 10.02
CA GLU A 84 -6.60 1.71 8.58
C GLU A 84 -5.45 0.99 7.91
N MET A 85 -5.71 0.49 6.70
CA MET A 85 -4.68 -0.08 5.84
C MET A 85 -4.50 0.77 4.58
N ARG A 86 -3.23 1.06 4.27
CA ARG A 86 -2.83 1.77 3.05
C ARG A 86 -1.74 1.01 2.32
N GLY A 87 -1.68 1.20 1.02
CA GLY A 87 -0.66 0.59 0.17
C GLY A 87 -0.18 1.53 -0.93
N ASP A 88 1.13 1.50 -1.17
CA ASP A 88 1.74 2.08 -2.35
C ASP A 88 2.24 0.94 -3.25
N LEU A 89 1.64 0.81 -4.43
CA LEU A 89 2.00 -0.19 -5.41
C LEU A 89 2.80 0.44 -6.55
N PHE A 90 4.00 -0.08 -6.77
CA PHE A 90 4.92 0.36 -7.81
C PHE A 90 5.01 -0.70 -8.90
N LEU A 91 4.31 -0.44 -10.00
CA LEU A 91 4.32 -1.25 -11.22
C LEU A 91 5.35 -0.78 -12.25
N GLU A 92 5.99 0.37 -12.01
CA GLU A 92 7.09 0.87 -12.83
C GLU A 92 8.17 -0.19 -13.03
N ARG A 93 8.80 -0.20 -14.21
CA ARG A 93 9.90 -1.12 -14.43
C ARG A 93 11.07 -0.82 -13.49
N ASP A 94 11.71 -1.88 -12.99
CA ASP A 94 12.93 -1.74 -12.21
C ASP A 94 14.12 -1.27 -13.07
N ALA A 95 15.28 -1.06 -12.45
CA ALA A 95 16.49 -0.64 -13.16
C ALA A 95 16.95 -1.64 -14.24
N ALA A 96 16.54 -2.91 -14.15
CA ALA A 96 16.81 -3.95 -15.14
C ALA A 96 15.71 -4.07 -16.21
N GLY A 97 14.72 -3.16 -16.18
CA GLY A 97 13.60 -3.15 -17.11
C GLY A 97 12.56 -4.24 -16.85
N GLN A 98 12.57 -4.93 -15.71
CA GLN A 98 11.54 -5.92 -15.37
C GLN A 98 10.28 -5.24 -14.85
N PRO A 99 9.06 -5.75 -15.10
CA PRO A 99 7.84 -5.19 -14.55
C PRO A 99 7.90 -5.09 -13.03
N GLY A 100 7.57 -3.92 -12.49
CA GLY A 100 7.52 -3.72 -11.05
C GLY A 100 6.36 -4.47 -10.43
N SER A 101 6.61 -4.98 -9.23
CA SER A 101 5.57 -5.55 -8.37
C SER A 101 5.74 -5.11 -6.93
N ARG A 102 6.58 -4.10 -6.65
CA ARG A 102 6.87 -3.67 -5.28
C ARG A 102 5.60 -3.10 -4.66
N PHE A 103 5.30 -3.55 -3.45
CA PHE A 103 4.18 -3.07 -2.67
C PHE A 103 4.68 -2.67 -1.29
N ASP A 104 4.43 -1.42 -0.90
CA ASP A 104 4.71 -0.95 0.44
C ASP A 104 3.37 -0.80 1.18
N GLY A 105 3.13 -1.67 2.15
CA GLY A 105 1.90 -1.69 2.94
C GLY A 105 2.09 -1.03 4.30
N SER A 106 1.06 -0.35 4.79
CA SER A 106 1.04 0.16 6.16
C SER A 106 -0.29 -0.12 6.86
N TYR A 107 -0.19 -0.45 8.14
CA TYR A 107 -1.29 -0.68 9.05
C TYR A 107 -1.21 0.35 10.16
N SER A 108 -2.26 1.16 10.29
CA SER A 108 -2.35 2.19 11.30
C SER A 108 -3.47 1.86 12.29
N LEU A 109 -3.20 2.02 13.57
CA LEU A 109 -4.14 1.83 14.66
C LEU A 109 -4.32 3.14 15.42
N LEU A 110 -5.56 3.44 15.78
CA LEU A 110 -5.91 4.53 16.66
C LEU A 110 -6.47 3.95 17.95
N LEU A 111 -5.90 4.36 19.09
CA LEU A 111 -6.32 3.91 20.42
C LEU A 111 -6.78 5.10 21.24
N ARG A 112 -7.83 4.90 22.05
CA ARG A 112 -8.28 5.90 23.01
C ARG A 112 -7.25 6.10 24.12
N ALA A 113 -6.76 7.32 24.30
CA ALA A 113 -5.66 7.57 25.25
C ALA A 113 -6.09 7.45 26.72
N ASP A 114 -7.35 7.75 27.03
CA ASP A 114 -7.90 7.69 28.39
C ASP A 114 -8.00 6.25 28.93
N ALA A 115 -8.04 5.27 28.03
CA ALA A 115 -8.12 3.85 28.37
C ALA A 115 -6.77 3.11 28.30
N VAL A 116 -5.67 3.84 28.07
CA VAL A 116 -4.31 3.28 28.02
C VAL A 116 -3.49 3.81 29.20
N SER A 117 -3.00 2.90 30.04
CA SER A 117 -2.14 3.29 31.17
C SER A 117 -0.79 3.84 30.68
N PRO A 118 -0.14 4.76 31.43
CA PRO A 118 1.17 5.30 31.06
C PRO A 118 2.26 4.22 30.90
N ALA A 119 2.18 3.14 31.70
CA ALA A 119 3.09 2.00 31.61
C ALA A 119 2.95 1.28 30.26
N LEU A 120 1.71 1.01 29.81
CA LEU A 120 1.43 0.41 28.51
C LEU A 120 1.84 1.36 27.37
N ALA A 121 1.53 2.66 27.48
CA ALA A 121 1.96 3.63 26.49
C ALA A 121 3.48 3.64 26.29
N THR A 122 4.24 3.51 27.38
CA THR A 122 5.71 3.42 27.34
C THR A 122 6.19 2.11 26.75
N GLN A 123 5.63 0.97 27.19
CA GLN A 123 5.99 -0.36 26.70
C GLN A 123 5.84 -0.49 25.18
N TYR A 124 4.75 0.03 24.64
CA TYR A 124 4.44 -0.04 23.20
C TYR A 124 4.93 1.20 22.42
N ARG A 125 5.68 2.10 23.06
CA ARG A 125 6.23 3.33 22.45
C ARG A 125 5.17 4.17 21.74
N LEU A 126 3.99 4.29 22.36
CA LEU A 126 2.85 4.96 21.76
C LEU A 126 3.06 6.48 21.72
N GLN A 127 2.82 7.09 20.57
CA GLN A 127 2.84 8.54 20.42
C GLN A 127 1.44 9.10 20.63
N ALA A 128 1.27 9.95 21.65
CA ALA A 128 0.01 10.64 21.87
C ALA A 128 -0.21 11.72 20.81
N ILE A 129 -1.44 11.80 20.33
CA ILE A 129 -1.90 12.82 19.39
C ILE A 129 -3.19 13.42 19.91
N ASP A 130 -3.25 14.75 19.91
CA ASP A 130 -4.49 15.46 20.20
C ASP A 130 -5.21 15.65 18.86
N ILE A 131 -6.38 15.05 18.73
CA ILE A 131 -7.21 15.17 17.53
C ILE A 131 -8.30 16.17 17.83
N ASP A 132 -8.30 17.27 17.07
CA ASP A 132 -9.43 18.17 16.97
C ASP A 132 -10.09 17.96 15.60
N PRO A 133 -11.26 17.30 15.55
CA PRO A 133 -11.99 17.11 14.31
C PRO A 133 -12.45 18.46 13.69
N ALA A 134 -12.59 19.53 14.46
CA ALA A 134 -12.99 20.83 13.92
C ALA A 134 -11.82 21.66 13.37
N ASP A 135 -10.56 21.30 13.68
CA ASP A 135 -9.39 22.04 13.19
C ASP A 135 -9.06 21.64 11.73
N PRO A 136 -9.10 22.59 10.78
CA PRO A 136 -8.68 22.33 9.40
C PRO A 136 -7.16 22.19 9.25
N ARG A 137 -6.37 22.59 10.28
CA ARG A 137 -4.92 22.46 10.27
C ARG A 137 -4.50 21.14 10.92
N PRO A 138 -3.74 20.31 10.20
CA PRO A 138 -3.32 19.01 10.70
C PRO A 138 -2.09 19.08 11.58
N ALA A 139 -2.21 18.57 12.79
CA ALA A 139 -1.06 18.02 13.49
C ALA A 139 -1.51 16.74 14.20
N PRO A 140 -0.83 15.59 14.03
CA PRO A 140 0.28 15.25 13.12
C PRO A 140 -0.15 14.52 11.83
N ALA A 141 0.75 14.34 10.85
CA ALA A 141 0.47 13.71 9.54
C ALA A 141 -0.13 12.29 9.60
N LEU A 142 0.05 11.57 10.72
CA LEU A 142 -0.56 10.27 10.95
C LEU A 142 -2.09 10.37 11.11
N TRP A 143 -2.61 11.51 11.56
CA TRP A 143 -4.04 11.78 11.69
C TRP A 143 -4.78 11.66 10.35
N TYR A 144 -4.21 12.24 9.30
CA TYR A 144 -4.74 12.13 7.93
C TYR A 144 -4.74 10.73 7.35
N ARG A 145 -4.17 9.77 8.09
CA ARG A 145 -4.38 8.39 7.75
C ARG A 145 -5.83 8.06 8.00
N PHE A 146 -6.31 8.18 9.22
CA PHE A 146 -7.67 7.83 9.60
C PHE A 146 -8.76 8.63 8.89
N ASP A 147 -9.65 7.93 8.17
CA ASP A 147 -10.92 8.51 7.71
C ASP A 147 -11.83 8.76 8.92
N ARG A 148 -12.09 10.03 9.20
CA ARG A 148 -12.90 10.47 10.35
C ARG A 148 -14.30 9.87 10.40
N ARG A 149 -14.95 9.71 9.25
CA ARG A 149 -16.31 9.19 9.18
C ARG A 149 -16.30 7.69 9.40
N ALA A 150 -15.42 6.98 8.70
CA ALA A 150 -15.28 5.53 8.86
C ALA A 150 -14.82 5.13 10.28
N CYS A 151 -14.02 5.98 10.92
CA CYS A 151 -13.54 5.78 12.29
C CYS A 151 -14.54 6.19 13.38
N GLY A 152 -15.71 6.77 13.03
CA GLY A 152 -16.72 7.19 14.02
C GLY A 152 -16.18 8.10 15.12
N LEU A 153 -15.21 8.97 14.79
CA LEU A 153 -14.54 9.80 15.79
C LEU A 153 -15.47 10.92 16.24
N ASP A 154 -15.70 11.00 17.56
CA ASP A 154 -16.59 12.00 18.18
C ASP A 154 -16.27 13.42 17.70
N GLU A 155 -17.29 14.29 17.63
CA GLU A 155 -17.16 15.67 17.15
C GLU A 155 -16.35 16.59 18.09
N GLY A 156 -15.92 16.08 19.26
CA GLY A 156 -15.15 16.81 20.25
C GLY A 156 -13.64 16.54 20.18
N LYS A 157 -12.85 17.49 20.68
CA LYS A 157 -11.40 17.31 20.86
C LYS A 157 -11.12 16.17 21.82
N ALA A 158 -10.40 15.15 21.36
CA ALA A 158 -10.04 13.99 22.16
C ALA A 158 -8.59 13.58 21.92
N ARG A 159 -7.99 12.94 22.93
CA ARG A 159 -6.61 12.47 22.88
C ARG A 159 -6.58 10.99 22.53
N TYR A 160 -5.72 10.66 21.59
CA TYR A 160 -5.54 9.30 21.10
C TYR A 160 -4.06 8.93 21.10
N TYR A 161 -3.78 7.63 21.03
CA TYR A 161 -2.50 7.12 20.61
C TYR A 161 -2.61 6.61 19.19
N ALA A 162 -1.64 6.93 18.35
CA ALA A 162 -1.62 6.45 16.98
C ALA A 162 -0.33 5.67 16.71
N VAL A 163 -0.49 4.49 16.13
CA VAL A 163 0.60 3.55 15.86
C VAL A 163 0.54 3.16 14.40
N SER A 164 1.67 3.17 13.71
CA SER A 164 1.75 2.72 12.33
C SER A 164 2.86 1.68 12.18
N PHE A 165 2.53 0.59 11.50
CA PHE A 165 3.44 -0.47 11.11
C PHE A 165 3.55 -0.46 9.60
N SER A 166 4.75 -0.30 9.06
CA SER A 166 4.97 -0.31 7.61
C SER A 166 5.83 -1.50 7.25
N SER A 167 5.42 -2.23 6.21
CA SER A 167 6.16 -3.37 5.69
C SER A 167 6.36 -3.22 4.19
N ARG A 168 7.55 -3.57 3.73
CA ARG A 168 7.82 -3.74 2.31
C ARG A 168 7.31 -5.11 1.86
N GLY A 169 7.05 -5.22 0.58
CA GLY A 169 6.44 -6.41 0.04
C GLY A 169 6.30 -6.36 -1.47
N GLN A 170 5.46 -7.25 -1.97
CA GLN A 170 5.22 -7.41 -3.40
C GLN A 170 3.76 -7.78 -3.67
N ALA A 171 3.22 -7.25 -4.77
CA ALA A 171 2.01 -7.74 -5.39
C ALA A 171 2.31 -9.00 -6.20
N LEU A 172 1.43 -10.00 -6.11
CA LEU A 172 1.57 -11.29 -6.78
C LEU A 172 0.18 -11.91 -7.03
N ARG A 173 0.16 -13.11 -7.62
CA ARG A 173 -1.00 -14.00 -7.54
C ARG A 173 -0.63 -15.26 -6.79
N LEU A 174 -1.47 -15.67 -5.86
CA LEU A 174 -1.29 -16.94 -5.18
C LEU A 174 -1.91 -18.08 -5.98
N ASP A 175 -1.18 -19.19 -6.07
CA ASP A 175 -1.77 -20.47 -6.47
C ASP A 175 -2.82 -20.90 -5.43
N ASP A 176 -3.83 -21.67 -5.86
CA ASP A 176 -4.88 -22.20 -4.99
C ASP A 176 -5.61 -21.14 -4.13
N ARG A 177 -5.71 -19.91 -4.65
CA ARG A 177 -6.30 -18.76 -3.96
C ARG A 177 -7.67 -19.06 -3.34
N ASP A 178 -8.52 -19.83 -4.00
CA ASP A 178 -9.86 -20.17 -3.49
C ASP A 178 -9.79 -21.06 -2.25
N THR A 179 -8.86 -22.03 -2.22
CA THR A 179 -8.59 -22.88 -1.05
C THR A 179 -8.02 -22.06 0.10
N LEU A 180 -7.08 -21.17 -0.21
CA LEU A 180 -6.51 -20.25 0.78
C LEU A 180 -7.59 -19.33 1.36
N LEU A 181 -8.46 -18.76 0.51
CA LEU A 181 -9.58 -17.95 0.96
C LEU A 181 -10.56 -18.73 1.82
N ALA A 182 -10.90 -19.98 1.48
CA ALA A 182 -11.83 -20.78 2.28
C ALA A 182 -11.36 -20.93 3.74
N THR A 183 -10.05 -20.88 3.97
CA THR A 183 -9.46 -21.02 5.30
C THR A 183 -9.13 -19.67 5.93
N ALA A 184 -8.64 -18.71 5.16
CA ALA A 184 -8.11 -17.43 5.64
C ALA A 184 -9.07 -16.23 5.48
N ARG A 185 -10.32 -16.49 5.10
CA ARG A 185 -11.33 -15.43 4.87
C ARG A 185 -11.56 -14.63 6.14
N SER A 186 -11.55 -13.31 5.96
CA SER A 186 -11.95 -12.38 7.01
C SER A 186 -13.48 -12.38 7.12
N GLU A 187 -14.01 -12.34 8.35
CA GLU A 187 -15.46 -12.21 8.59
C GLU A 187 -16.05 -10.99 7.88
N ARG A 188 -15.25 -9.92 7.76
CA ARG A 188 -15.57 -8.72 6.99
C ARG A 188 -14.39 -8.35 6.10
N PRO A 189 -14.60 -8.10 4.79
CA PRO A 189 -13.54 -7.63 3.92
C PRO A 189 -13.02 -6.26 4.36
N LEU A 190 -11.75 -5.99 4.09
CA LEU A 190 -11.10 -4.72 4.40
C LEU A 190 -10.90 -3.89 3.15
N ALA A 191 -11.14 -2.59 3.28
CA ALA A 191 -10.77 -1.60 2.29
C ALA A 191 -9.28 -1.24 2.44
N LEU A 192 -8.50 -1.49 1.40
CA LEU A 192 -7.11 -1.06 1.26
C LEU A 192 -7.08 0.21 0.40
N ALA A 193 -6.79 1.35 0.99
CA ALA A 193 -6.53 2.57 0.21
C ALA A 193 -5.22 2.41 -0.55
N LEU A 194 -5.29 2.45 -1.88
CA LEU A 194 -4.19 2.08 -2.76
C LEU A 194 -3.77 3.26 -3.64
N SER A 195 -2.49 3.60 -3.59
CA SER A 195 -1.82 4.44 -4.58
C SER A 195 -1.06 3.54 -5.55
N VAL A 196 -1.36 3.63 -6.84
CA VAL A 196 -0.69 2.85 -7.89
C VAL A 196 0.17 3.77 -8.73
N TYR A 197 1.48 3.56 -8.66
CA TYR A 197 2.51 4.18 -9.47
C TYR A 197 2.80 3.25 -10.65
N SER A 198 2.50 3.67 -11.87
CA SER A 198 2.65 2.81 -13.05
C SER A 198 3.03 3.59 -14.29
N ASP A 199 3.84 2.99 -15.15
CA ASP A 199 3.95 3.40 -16.54
C ASP A 199 2.84 2.75 -17.41
N ARG A 200 2.51 3.33 -18.57
CA ARG A 200 1.42 2.83 -19.43
C ARG A 200 1.63 1.39 -19.93
N ARG A 201 2.87 0.91 -20.02
CA ARG A 201 3.20 -0.43 -20.54
C ARG A 201 3.16 -1.49 -19.44
N ALA A 202 3.48 -1.10 -18.21
CA ALA A 202 3.51 -1.94 -17.02
C ALA A 202 2.14 -2.51 -16.63
N ARG A 203 1.06 -1.75 -16.83
CA ARG A 203 -0.31 -2.17 -16.49
C ARG A 203 -0.78 -3.44 -17.21
N ARG A 204 -0.10 -3.85 -18.29
CA ARG A 204 -0.46 -5.04 -19.08
C ARG A 204 0.34 -6.29 -18.72
N HIS A 205 1.31 -6.20 -17.79
CA HIS A 205 2.12 -7.36 -17.44
C HIS A 205 1.42 -8.24 -16.40
N PRO A 206 1.42 -9.57 -16.61
CA PRO A 206 0.89 -10.49 -15.62
C PRO A 206 1.76 -10.47 -14.37
N LEU A 207 1.12 -10.51 -13.20
CA LEU A 207 1.81 -10.67 -11.93
C LEU A 207 2.45 -12.06 -11.84
N ARG A 208 3.58 -12.14 -11.14
CA ARG A 208 4.23 -13.41 -10.82
C ARG A 208 3.29 -14.26 -9.96
N THR A 209 3.24 -15.54 -10.27
CA THR A 209 2.47 -16.54 -9.52
C THR A 209 3.36 -17.22 -8.47
N VAL A 210 2.83 -17.46 -7.27
CA VAL A 210 3.55 -18.01 -6.13
C VAL A 210 2.67 -19.01 -5.37
N ALA A 211 3.20 -20.20 -5.07
CA ALA A 211 2.59 -21.14 -4.15
C ALA A 211 2.87 -20.75 -2.69
N ALA A 212 1.86 -20.78 -1.83
CA ALA A 212 1.99 -20.55 -0.40
C ALA A 212 1.23 -21.63 0.38
N LEU A 213 1.78 -22.07 1.51
CA LEU A 213 1.18 -23.06 2.39
C LEU A 213 0.68 -22.39 3.66
N LEU A 214 -0.57 -22.64 4.06
CA LEU A 214 -1.09 -22.13 5.31
C LEU A 214 -0.42 -22.85 6.50
N GLN A 215 0.29 -22.13 7.37
CA GLN A 215 0.99 -22.73 8.53
C GLN A 215 0.69 -22.06 9.88
N ALA A 216 -0.24 -21.12 9.96
CA ALA A 216 -0.48 -20.31 11.15
C ALA A 216 -1.97 -19.99 11.35
N PRO A 217 -2.42 -19.64 12.58
CA PRO A 217 -3.80 -19.26 12.83
C PRO A 217 -4.18 -18.08 11.93
N VAL A 218 -5.38 -18.16 11.36
CA VAL A 218 -6.02 -17.10 10.58
C VAL A 218 -6.09 -15.86 11.45
N LEU A 219 -5.53 -14.75 10.96
CA LEU A 219 -5.40 -13.53 11.75
C LEU A 219 -6.66 -12.69 11.59
N LEU A 220 -7.69 -13.09 12.33
CA LEU A 220 -8.96 -12.38 12.50
C LEU A 220 -8.83 -11.39 13.66
N VAL A 221 -8.61 -10.09 13.39
CA VAL A 221 -8.97 -9.09 14.42
C VAL A 221 -9.42 -7.76 13.83
N GLY A 222 -10.75 -7.56 13.78
CA GLY A 222 -11.43 -6.26 13.88
C GLY A 222 -11.11 -5.25 12.79
N TRP A 223 -11.59 -5.48 11.57
CA TRP A 223 -11.21 -4.68 10.39
C TRP A 223 -12.35 -3.71 10.07
N MET A 224 -12.02 -2.45 9.76
CA MET A 224 -13.00 -1.45 9.33
C MET A 224 -13.81 -1.99 8.15
N THR A 225 -15.13 -1.94 8.31
CA THR A 225 -16.09 -2.54 7.41
C THR A 225 -16.31 -1.73 6.16
N VAL A 226 -16.44 -2.40 5.01
CA VAL A 226 -16.79 -1.80 3.72
C VAL A 226 -18.18 -1.15 3.70
N ASP A 227 -19.03 -1.36 4.72
CA ASP A 227 -20.40 -0.83 4.78
C ASP A 227 -20.51 0.71 4.85
N GLN A 228 -19.40 1.46 4.73
CA GLN A 228 -19.37 2.93 4.83
C GLN A 228 -18.65 3.67 3.66
N ILE A 229 -18.47 3.05 2.49
CA ILE A 229 -18.04 3.78 1.27
C ILE A 229 -19.22 3.92 0.29
#